data_AF-W2TGV9-F1
#
_entry.id   AF-W2TGV9-F1
#
_cell.length_a   1.000
_cell.length_b   1.000
_cell.length_c   1.000
_cell.angle_alpha   90.00
_cell.angle_beta   90.00
_cell.angle_gamma   90.00
#
_symmetry.space_group_name_H-M   'P 1'
#
loop_
_entity.id
_entity.type
_entity.pdbx_description
1 polymer ?
#
loop_
_entity_poly.entity_id
_entity_poly.type
_entity_poly.pdbx_seq_one_letter_code
_entity_poly.pdbx_strand_id
1 'polypeptide(L)' 'MNRAVQLESMFVGTDECPIDFLPEMQFCAAQGMDHRKCCAASGVANTAAGNKCLTFCDQRPDVYTPINYSYAPCYDR' A
#
# COMPACT_ATOMS: atom_id res chain seq x y z
N MET A 1 -4.35 12.98 11.79
CA MET A 1 -4.44 11.51 11.92
C MET A 1 -3.18 10.92 11.32
N ASN A 2 -2.44 10.09 12.06
CA ASN A 2 -1.23 9.42 11.57
C ASN A 2 -1.64 8.26 10.65
N ARG A 3 -1.07 8.15 9.45
CA ARG A 3 -1.48 7.15 8.43
C ARG A 3 -1.15 5.71 8.86
N ALA A 4 -0.14 5.51 9.69
CA ALA A 4 0.19 4.20 10.28
C ALA A 4 -0.97 3.63 11.14
N VAL A 5 -1.66 4.50 11.89
CA VAL A 5 -2.81 4.13 12.74
C VAL A 5 -3.99 3.64 11.88
N GLN A 6 -4.07 4.10 10.63
CA GLN A 6 -5.13 3.67 9.71
C GLN A 6 -4.90 2.23 9.22
N LEU A 7 -3.65 1.81 8.96
CA LEU A 7 -3.43 0.42 8.55
C LEU A 7 -3.67 -0.57 9.69
N GLU A 8 -3.34 -0.17 10.93
CA GLU A 8 -3.64 -0.95 12.13
C GLU A 8 -5.15 -1.12 12.33
N SER A 9 -5.95 -0.06 12.20
CA SER A 9 -7.42 -0.15 12.32
C SER A 9 -8.03 -1.04 11.22
N MET A 10 -7.53 -0.94 9.99
CA MET A 10 -7.97 -1.80 8.89
C MET A 10 -7.63 -3.27 9.15
N PHE A 11 -6.46 -3.55 9.73
CA PHE A 11 -6.01 -4.91 10.05
C PHE A 11 -6.78 -5.53 11.23
N VAL A 12 -7.04 -4.77 12.28
CA VAL A 12 -7.81 -5.21 13.46
C VAL A 12 -9.32 -5.24 13.16
N GLY A 13 -9.75 -4.65 12.05
CA GLY A 13 -11.14 -4.62 11.61
C GLY A 13 -11.99 -3.58 12.36
N THR A 14 -11.35 -2.55 12.94
CA THR A 14 -12.02 -1.41 13.57
C THR A 14 -12.21 -0.23 12.62
N ASP A 15 -11.54 -0.25 11.48
CA ASP A 15 -11.78 0.69 10.38
C ASP A 15 -13.04 0.30 9.59
N GLU A 16 -13.73 1.29 9.01
CA GLU A 16 -14.86 1.05 8.12
C GLU A 16 -14.44 0.34 6.81
N CYS A 17 -13.15 0.40 6.47
CA CYS A 17 -12.54 -0.29 5.35
C CYS A 17 -11.63 -1.44 5.83
N PRO A 18 -12.08 -2.70 5.81
CA PRO A 18 -11.23 -3.84 6.15
C PRO A 18 -9.98 -3.94 5.27
N ILE A 19 -8.88 -4.48 5.81
CA ILE A 19 -7.62 -4.62 5.06
C ILE A 19 -7.75 -5.49 3.80
N ASP A 20 -8.73 -6.40 3.75
CA ASP A 20 -9.00 -7.27 2.59
C ASP A 20 -9.34 -6.49 1.32
N PHE A 21 -9.88 -5.28 1.44
CA PHE A 21 -10.20 -4.40 0.30
C PHE A 21 -9.02 -3.53 -0.14
N LEU A 22 -7.91 -3.53 0.60
CA LEU A 22 -6.75 -2.71 0.29
C LEU A 22 -6.16 -2.99 -1.10
N PRO A 23 -6.03 -4.25 -1.57
CA PRO A 23 -5.59 -4.52 -2.95
C PRO A 23 -6.50 -3.87 -4.00
N GLU A 24 -7.82 -3.91 -3.82
CA GLU A 24 -8.78 -3.28 -4.74
C GLU A 24 -8.67 -1.75 -4.72
N MET A 25 -8.54 -1.15 -3.53
CA MET A 25 -8.32 0.30 -3.40
C MET A 25 -7.02 0.75 -4.09
N GLN A 26 -5.92 0.01 -3.92
CA GLN A 26 -4.65 0.30 -4.57
C GLN A 26 -4.74 0.11 -6.09
N PHE A 27 -5.42 -0.95 -6.55
CA PHE A 27 -5.69 -1.16 -7.97
C PHE A 27 -6.44 0.01 -8.61
N CYS A 28 -7.52 0.47 -7.96
CA CYS A 28 -8.29 1.64 -8.39
C CYS A 28 -7.42 2.90 -8.43
N ALA A 29 -6.58 3.13 -7.43
CA ALA A 29 -5.68 4.29 -7.38
C ALA A 29 -4.62 4.27 -8.49
N ALA A 30 -4.06 3.10 -8.78
CA ALA A 30 -3.03 2.91 -9.80
C ALA A 30 -3.60 2.81 -11.24
N GLN A 31 -4.91 2.63 -11.39
CA GLN A 31 -5.62 2.47 -12.66
C GLN A 31 -5.07 1.31 -13.50
N GLY A 32 -4.66 0.21 -12.87
CA GLY A 32 -4.13 -0.95 -13.57
C GLY A 32 -2.74 -0.77 -14.18
N MET A 33 -1.96 0.23 -13.75
CA MET A 33 -0.65 0.59 -14.34
C MET A 33 0.53 0.39 -13.37
N ASP A 34 1.75 0.41 -13.94
CA ASP A 34 3.02 0.41 -13.18
C ASP A 34 3.57 1.84 -13.04
N HIS A 35 3.50 2.37 -11.82
CA HIS A 35 3.98 3.69 -11.42
C HIS A 35 5.29 3.64 -10.62
N ARG A 36 5.98 2.49 -10.55
CA ARG A 36 7.15 2.31 -9.66
C ARG A 36 8.23 3.37 -9.86
N LYS A 37 8.48 3.81 -11.11
CA LYS A 37 9.42 4.90 -11.40
C LYS A 37 9.02 6.22 -10.74
N CYS A 38 7.75 6.60 -10.86
CA CYS A 38 7.22 7.82 -10.24
C CYS A 38 7.28 7.71 -8.71
N CYS A 39 6.80 6.59 -8.16
CA CYS A 39 6.83 6.34 -6.73
C CYS A 39 8.23 6.34 -6.12
N ALA A 40 9.21 5.76 -6.80
CA ALA A 40 10.60 5.80 -6.37
C ALA A 40 11.12 7.26 -6.32
N ALA A 41 10.82 8.07 -7.34
CA ALA A 41 11.18 9.49 -7.37
C ALA A 41 10.48 10.31 -6.27
N SER A 42 9.23 9.98 -5.92
CA SER A 42 8.49 10.57 -4.79
C SER A 42 8.90 10.00 -3.42
N GLY A 43 9.87 9.08 -3.40
CA GLY A 43 10.41 8.48 -2.18
C GLY A 43 9.47 7.50 -1.49
N VAL A 44 8.49 6.90 -2.15
CA VAL A 44 7.60 5.90 -1.53
C VAL A 44 8.38 4.76 -0.85
N ALA A 45 9.57 4.44 -1.35
CA ALA A 45 10.48 3.46 -0.75
C ALA A 45 11.31 4.00 0.43
N ASN A 46 11.23 5.29 0.78
CA ASN A 46 12.00 5.89 1.87
C ASN A 46 11.31 5.66 3.22
N THR A 47 11.14 4.38 3.55
CA THR A 47 10.60 3.88 4.82
C THR A 47 11.45 2.71 5.30
N ALA A 48 11.19 2.22 6.51
CA ALA A 48 11.87 1.03 7.01
C ALA A 48 11.61 -0.24 6.16
N ALA A 49 10.53 -0.27 5.36
CA ALA A 49 10.20 -1.37 4.47
C ALA A 49 10.86 -1.25 3.07
N GLY A 50 11.50 -0.12 2.74
CA GLY A 50 12.27 0.03 1.51
C GLY A 50 11.46 -0.17 0.23
N ASN A 51 12.07 -0.83 -0.76
CA ASN A 51 11.45 -1.10 -2.07
C ASN A 51 10.18 -1.95 -2.00
N LYS A 52 9.91 -2.62 -0.87
CA LYS A 52 8.65 -3.34 -0.65
C LYS A 52 7.42 -2.43 -0.82
N CYS A 53 7.55 -1.14 -0.48
CA CYS A 53 6.46 -0.18 -0.62
C CYS A 53 6.13 0.16 -2.08
N LEU A 54 7.04 -0.14 -3.03
CA LEU A 54 6.78 0.03 -4.45
C LEU A 54 5.78 -0.98 -5.01
N THR A 55 5.44 -2.04 -4.27
CA THR A 55 4.34 -2.95 -4.61
C THR A 55 3.02 -2.18 -4.78
N PHE A 56 2.74 -1.18 -3.93
CA PHE A 56 1.52 -0.37 -4.06
C PHE A 56 1.45 0.44 -5.35
N CYS A 57 2.60 0.61 -6.01
CA CYS A 57 2.72 1.37 -7.24
C CYS A 57 2.65 0.51 -8.49
N ASP A 58 2.74 -0.81 -8.38
CA ASP A 58 2.52 -1.74 -9.49
C ASP A 58 1.29 -2.58 -9.18
N GLN A 59 0.14 -2.14 -9.70
CA GLN A 59 -1.14 -2.82 -9.52
C GLN A 59 -1.74 -3.15 -10.88
N ARG A 60 -0.96 -3.79 -11.76
CA ARG A 60 -1.47 -4.30 -13.03
C ARG A 60 -2.43 -5.49 -12.78
N PRO A 61 -3.44 -5.71 -13.64
CA PRO A 61 -4.47 -6.75 -13.42
C PRO A 61 -3.93 -8.16 -13.12
N ASP A 62 -2.76 -8.52 -13.64
CA ASP A 62 -2.14 -9.83 -13.46
C ASP A 62 -1.12 -9.90 -12.31
N VAL A 63 -0.96 -8.80 -11.56
CA VAL A 63 0.01 -8.68 -10.46
C VAL A 63 -0.76 -8.55 -9.15
N TYR A 64 -1.26 -9.69 -8.66
CA TYR A 64 -1.86 -9.74 -7.33
C TYR A 64 -0.76 -9.88 -6.26
N THR A 65 -0.69 -8.91 -5.34
CA THR A 65 0.17 -9.02 -4.16
C THR A 65 -0.69 -9.01 -2.90
N PRO A 66 -0.66 -10.08 -2.08
CA PRO A 66 -1.36 -10.09 -0.80
C PRO A 66 -0.76 -9.05 0.15
N ILE A 67 -1.49 -7.98 0.42
CA ILE A 67 -1.07 -6.94 1.37
C ILE A 67 -1.44 -7.42 2.77
N ASN A 68 -0.45 -7.46 3.67
CA ASN A 68 -0.62 -7.85 5.06
C ASN A 68 0.14 -6.91 6.00
N TYR A 69 0.11 -7.16 7.31
CA TYR A 69 0.72 -6.27 8.31
C TYR A 69 2.21 -5.97 8.10
N SER A 70 2.95 -6.85 7.40
CA SER A 70 4.35 -6.60 7.08
C SER A 70 4.58 -5.39 6.15
N TYR A 71 3.51 -4.79 5.61
CA TYR A 71 3.53 -3.55 4.84
C TYR A 71 3.19 -2.30 5.68
N ALA A 72 2.86 -2.43 6.96
CA ALA A 72 2.60 -1.30 7.85
C ALA A 72 3.69 -0.21 7.78
N PRO A 73 5.01 -0.54 7.75
CA PRO A 73 6.05 0.49 7.68
C PRO A 73 6.04 1.34 6.41
N CYS A 74 5.28 0.95 5.37
CA CYS A 74 5.10 1.78 4.18
C CYS A 74 4.19 3.00 4.42
N TYR A 75 3.45 3.02 5.53
CA TYR A 75 2.52 4.10 5.91
C TYR A 75 3.05 5.00 7.04
N ASP A 76 4.27 4.76 7.53
CA ASP A 76 4.92 5.50 8.63
C ASP A 76 5.39 6.93 8.25
N ARG A 77 4.83 7.53 7.19
CA ARG A 77 5.14 8.89 6.73
C ARG A 77 4.15 9.92 7.23
#